data_AF-A0A0M4M0C4-F1
#
_entry.id   AF-A0A0M4M0C4-F1
#
_cell.length_a   1.000
_cell.length_b   1.000
_cell.length_c   1.000
_cell.angle_alpha   90.00
_cell.angle_beta   90.00
_cell.angle_gamma   90.00
#
_symmetry.space_group_name_H-M   'P 1'
#
loop_
_entity.id
_entity.type
_entity.pdbx_description
1 polymer ?
#
loop_
_entity_poly.entity_id
_entity_poly.type
_entity_poly.pdbx_seq_one_letter_code
_entity_poly.pdbx_strand_id
1 'polypeptide(L)'
;MSATEINELRKEIDQLDRTILESIQRRTEISKMIGQTRKKSGGPRLVHNRELKVIERFSALGKEGHQLALLLLRLGRGPLG
;
A
#
# COMPACT_ATOMS: atom_id res chain seq x y z
N MET A 1 5.27 22.73 23.74
CA MET A 1 4.95 23.12 22.37
C MET A 1 3.85 24.17 22.39
N SER A 2 3.98 25.20 21.55
CA SER A 2 2.97 26.25 21.38
C SER A 2 1.85 25.80 20.42
N ALA A 3 0.71 26.50 20.45
CA ALA A 3 -0.37 26.26 19.49
C ALA A 3 0.07 26.47 18.03
N THR A 4 1.00 27.40 17.79
CA THR A 4 1.57 27.66 16.46
C THR A 4 2.41 26.48 15.98
N GLU A 5 3.28 25.93 16.82
CA GLU A 5 4.11 24.75 16.50
C GLU A 5 3.25 23.52 16.17
N ILE A 6 2.14 23.32 16.91
CA ILE A 6 1.19 22.23 16.62
C ILE A 6 0.57 22.39 15.23
N ASN A 7 0.23 23.61 14.84
CA ASN A 7 -0.38 23.88 13.53
C ASN A 7 0.62 23.69 12.37
N GLU A 8 1.89 23.99 12.59
CA GLU A 8 2.95 23.75 11.60
C GLU A 8 3.18 22.25 11.38
N LEU A 9 3.26 21.47 12.46
CA LEU A 9 3.40 20.02 12.35
C LEU A 9 2.18 19.34 11.71
N ARG A 10 0.97 19.87 11.93
CA ARG A 10 -0.23 19.37 11.24
C ARG A 10 -0.17 19.60 9.74
N LYS A 11 0.31 20.76 9.29
CA LYS A 11 0.52 21.02 7.85
C LYS A 11 1.54 20.06 7.25
N GLU A 12 2.58 19.71 8.00
CA GLU A 12 3.55 18.71 7.58
C GLU A 12 2.90 17.32 7.43
N ILE A 13 2.08 16.91 8.42
CA ILE A 13 1.30 15.67 8.34
C ILE A 13 0.37 15.69 7.11
N ASP A 14 -0.37 16.77 6.86
CA ASP A 14 -1.27 16.88 5.71
C ASP A 14 -0.51 16.68 4.38
N GLN A 15 0.71 17.21 4.28
CA GLN A 15 1.56 17.05 3.10
C GLN A 15 2.09 15.62 2.96
N LEU A 16 2.45 14.98 4.07
CA LEU A 16 2.85 13.56 4.09
C LEU A 16 1.67 12.67 3.69
N ASP A 17 0.48 12.91 4.22
CA ASP A 17 -0.73 12.14 3.93
C ASP A 17 -1.11 12.24 2.44
N ARG A 18 -0.98 13.43 1.84
CA ARG A 18 -1.15 13.60 0.40
C ARG A 18 -0.16 12.74 -0.39
N THR A 19 1.11 12.74 0.02
CA THR A 19 2.16 11.94 -0.64
C THR A 19 1.91 10.44 -0.50
N ILE A 20 1.47 10.00 0.68
CA ILE A 20 1.08 8.61 0.95
C ILE A 20 -0.11 8.22 0.07
N LEU A 21 -1.14 9.04 -0.01
CA LEU A 21 -2.33 8.78 -0.82
C LEU A 21 -2.00 8.64 -2.30
N GLU A 22 -1.25 9.60 -2.87
CA GLU A 22 -0.82 9.57 -4.27
C GLU A 22 0.02 8.30 -4.55
N SER A 23 0.92 7.94 -3.63
CA SER A 23 1.73 6.72 -3.73
C SER A 23 0.89 5.44 -3.70
N ILE A 24 -0.13 5.37 -2.83
CA ILE A 24 -1.03 4.22 -2.72
C ILE A 24 -1.89 4.06 -3.98
N GLN A 25 -2.43 5.15 -4.51
CA GLN A 25 -3.20 5.15 -5.76
C GLN A 25 -2.34 4.61 -6.90
N ARG A 26 -1.13 5.15 -7.08
CA ARG A 26 -0.21 4.72 -8.13
C ARG A 26 0.21 3.25 -7.98
N ARG A 27 0.53 2.82 -6.75
CA ARG A 27 0.86 1.41 -6.45
C ARG A 27 -0.31 0.49 -6.80
N THR A 28 -1.53 0.92 -6.53
CA THR A 28 -2.76 0.16 -6.81
C THR A 28 -2.97 -0.03 -8.31
N GLU A 29 -2.83 1.04 -9.09
CA GLU A 29 -2.90 0.98 -10.56
C GLU A 29 -1.88 -0.01 -11.13
N ILE A 30 -0.63 0.09 -10.70
CA ILE A 30 0.45 -0.81 -11.15
C ILE A 30 0.13 -2.26 -10.79
N SER A 31 -0.34 -2.51 -9.56
CA SER A 31 -0.73 -3.85 -9.14
C SER A 31 -1.87 -4.42 -10.00
N LYS A 32 -2.86 -3.61 -10.36
CA LYS A 32 -3.96 -4.01 -11.23
C LYS A 32 -3.47 -4.33 -12.65
N MET A 33 -2.59 -3.50 -13.22
CA MET A 33 -1.99 -3.75 -14.54
C MET A 33 -1.20 -5.06 -14.57
N ILE A 34 -0.41 -5.35 -13.53
CA ILE A 34 0.30 -6.63 -13.39
C ILE A 34 -0.69 -7.80 -13.34
N GLY A 35 -1.75 -7.70 -12.53
CA GLY A 35 -2.78 -8.72 -12.42
C GLY A 35 -3.51 -8.99 -13.75
N GLN A 36 -3.87 -7.93 -14.48
CA GLN A 36 -4.48 -8.04 -15.81
C GLN A 36 -3.55 -8.72 -16.82
N THR A 37 -2.26 -8.35 -16.82
CA THR A 37 -1.25 -8.95 -17.70
C THR A 37 -1.12 -10.44 -17.43
N ARG A 38 -1.02 -10.84 -16.15
CA ARG A 38 -0.97 -12.26 -15.76
C ARG A 38 -2.19 -13.04 -16.19
N LYS A 39 -3.38 -12.45 -16.00
CA LYS A 39 -4.65 -13.07 -16.43
C LYS A 39 -4.64 -13.29 -17.95
N LYS A 40 -4.17 -12.33 -18.75
CA LYS A 40 -4.03 -12.46 -20.20
C LYS A 40 -3.04 -13.56 -20.60
N SER A 41 -1.98 -13.76 -19.82
CA SER A 41 -0.97 -14.82 -20.05
C SER A 41 -1.34 -16.20 -19.46
N GLY A 42 -2.57 -16.39 -18.94
CA GLY A 42 -2.97 -17.65 -18.31
C GLY A 42 -2.30 -17.95 -16.96
N GLY A 43 -1.59 -16.97 -16.39
CA GLY A 43 -0.91 -17.09 -15.10
C GLY A 43 -1.87 -16.94 -13.91
N PRO A 44 -1.43 -17.38 -12.71
CA PRO A 44 -2.27 -17.29 -11.52
C PRO A 44 -2.55 -15.83 -11.13
N ARG A 45 -3.77 -15.58 -10.66
CA ARG A 45 -4.20 -14.26 -10.14
C ARG A 45 -3.32 -13.79 -8.98
N LEU A 46 -2.85 -14.74 -8.16
CA LEU A 46 -2.07 -14.50 -6.94
C LEU A 46 -0.71 -15.19 -7.04
N VAL A 47 0.34 -14.54 -6.55
CA VAL A 47 1.66 -15.18 -6.41
C VAL A 47 2.09 -15.03 -4.96
N HIS A 48 1.90 -16.09 -4.20
CA HIS A 48 2.09 -16.12 -2.75
C HIS A 48 3.46 -15.57 -2.32
N ASN A 49 4.54 -16.02 -2.94
CA ASN A 49 5.90 -15.53 -2.65
C ASN A 49 6.06 -14.02 -2.87
N ARG A 50 5.32 -13.43 -3.82
CA ARG A 50 5.37 -11.98 -4.05
C ARG A 50 4.64 -11.22 -2.94
N GLU A 51 3.57 -11.78 -2.41
CA GLU A 51 2.78 -11.17 -1.34
C GLU A 51 3.50 -11.22 -0.01
N LEU A 52 4.16 -12.34 0.30
CA LEU A 52 5.04 -12.44 1.46
C LEU A 52 6.12 -11.35 1.43
N LYS A 53 6.76 -11.11 0.27
CA LYS A 53 7.73 -10.00 0.12
C LYS A 53 7.14 -8.61 0.34
N VAL A 54 5.83 -8.43 0.13
CA VAL A 54 5.17 -7.16 0.47
C VAL A 54 4.98 -7.08 1.98
N ILE A 55 4.47 -8.14 2.61
CA ILE A 55 4.27 -8.21 4.07
C ILE A 55 5.60 -7.97 4.80
N GLU A 56 6.67 -8.64 4.38
CA GLU A 56 8.01 -8.50 4.93
C GLU A 56 8.52 -7.06 4.85
N ARG A 57 8.30 -6.37 3.73
CA ARG A 57 8.74 -4.97 3.57
C ARG A 57 8.10 -4.03 4.59
N PHE A 58 6.83 -4.25 4.91
CA PHE A 58 6.12 -3.40 5.87
C PHE A 58 6.30 -3.87 7.32
N SER A 59 6.97 -4.99 7.58
CA SER A 59 7.26 -5.46 8.95
C SER A 59 8.05 -4.46 9.79
N ALA A 60 8.74 -3.51 9.17
CA ALA A 60 9.38 -2.37 9.82
C ALA A 60 8.43 -1.51 10.66
N LEU A 61 7.11 -1.55 10.39
CA LEU A 61 6.08 -0.87 11.19
C LEU A 61 5.41 -1.80 12.21
N GLY A 62 5.99 -2.98 12.48
CA GLY A 62 5.44 -3.98 13.39
C GLY A 62 4.09 -4.53 12.96
N LYS A 63 3.17 -4.70 13.93
CA LYS A 63 1.83 -5.26 13.70
C LYS A 63 1.01 -4.43 12.70
N GLU A 64 1.08 -3.10 12.80
CA GLU A 64 0.35 -2.20 11.91
C GLU A 64 0.89 -2.26 10.48
N GLY A 65 2.19 -2.49 10.32
CA GLY A 65 2.80 -2.75 9.03
C GLY A 65 2.24 -3.97 8.31
N HIS A 66 1.99 -5.05 9.04
CA HIS A 66 1.33 -6.23 8.48
C HIS A 66 -0.07 -5.89 7.97
N GLN A 67 -0.87 -5.15 8.75
CA GLN A 67 -2.21 -4.73 8.35
C GLN A 67 -2.18 -3.83 7.12
N LEU A 68 -1.26 -2.85 7.09
CA LEU A 68 -1.07 -1.98 5.94
C LEU A 68 -0.69 -2.78 4.67
N ALA A 69 0.24 -3.73 4.77
CA ALA A 69 0.58 -4.59 3.65
C ALA A 69 -0.63 -5.36 3.11
N LEU A 70 -1.47 -5.93 3.99
CA LEU A 70 -2.67 -6.65 3.59
C LEU A 70 -3.70 -5.73 2.91
N LEU A 71 -3.88 -4.51 3.40
CA LEU A 71 -4.75 -3.50 2.75
C LEU A 71 -4.23 -3.16 1.34
N LEU A 72 -2.93 -2.90 1.21
CA LEU A 72 -2.31 -2.58 -0.08
C LEU A 72 -2.37 -3.75 -1.08
N LEU A 73 -2.29 -5.00 -0.60
CA LEU A 73 -2.51 -6.18 -1.44
C LEU A 73 -3.97 -6.26 -1.90
N ARG A 74 -4.93 -6.04 -1.00
CA ARG A 74 -6.36 -6.05 -1.29
C ARG A 74 -6.76 -4.99 -2.31
N LEU A 75 -6.25 -3.77 -2.20
CA LEU A 75 -6.50 -2.69 -3.17
C LEU A 75 -6.08 -3.09 -4.60
N GLY A 76 -4.95 -3.78 -4.72
CA GLY A 76 -4.39 -4.18 -6.01
C GLY A 76 -5.02 -5.42 -6.63
N ARG A 77 -5.23 -6.49 -5.86
CA ARG A 77 -5.67 -7.81 -6.36
C ARG A 77 -7.14 -8.14 -6.11
N GLY A 78 -7.83 -7.32 -5.31
CA GLY A 78 -9.16 -7.59 -4.76
C GLY A 78 -9.11 -8.40 -3.45
N PRO A 79 -10.26 -8.66 -2.82
CA PRO A 79 -10.35 -9.52 -1.65
C PRO A 79 -9.91 -10.95 -1.97
N LEU A 80 -9.42 -11.65 -0.95
CA LEU A 80 -9.37 -13.12 -0.99
C LEU A 80 -10.83 -13.59 -0.98
N GLY A 81 -11.17 -14.46 -1.92
CA GLY A 81 -12.51 -15.05 -2.01
C GLY A 81 -12.85 -15.91 -0.81
#